data_AF-A0A7S0GMR5-F1
#
_entry.id   AF-A0A7S0GMR5-F1
#
_cell.length_a   1.000
_cell.length_b   1.000
_cell.length_c   1.000
_cell.angle_alpha   90.00
_cell.angle_beta   90.00
_cell.angle_gamma   90.00
#
_symmetry.space_group_name_H-M   'P 1'
#
loop_
_entity.id
_entity.type
_entity.pdbx_description
1 polymer ?
#
loop_
_entity_poly.entity_id
_entity_poly.type
_entity_poly.pdbx_seq_one_letter_code
_entity_poly.pdbx_strand_id
1 'polypeptide(L)'
;KFVENGTVTGWDDPRFPTVRGVLRRGVNLEALRMFTLSQGASKNVVNMEWNKFWAENKKELDKDAKRYMAIDATRHVKLVMEDDVGENEYKLTAYHPKDPSLGKRVVRLGKEVMLEQMDTEGMVVGEQIVLMRWGVVEITGVQTNDAGVITELTGKVKPDGNVKEAKRKLSWLCCPQIPGTVGKNSHPTTIPCELHEFDNLITKEKLEETDNFEDFINPHTLATTIVHGDVGLRNLKKGEVIQLERRGYYRVDEPYVGNDRKPLVLFMVPDGKSKAMGGLKGKLAHH
;
A
#
# COMPACT_ATOMS: atom_id res chain seq x y z
N LYS A 1 -12.31 -2.61 -29.63
CA LYS A 1 -11.34 -1.50 -29.70
C LYS A 1 -10.22 -1.57 -28.66
N PHE A 2 -10.45 -1.31 -27.35
CA PHE A 2 -9.34 -1.31 -26.36
C PHE A 2 -8.54 -2.62 -26.30
N VAL A 3 -9.20 -3.78 -26.37
CA VAL A 3 -8.54 -5.10 -26.43
C VAL A 3 -7.84 -5.31 -27.78
N GLU A 4 -8.54 -5.02 -28.87
CA GLU A 4 -8.04 -5.20 -30.25
C GLU A 4 -6.81 -4.33 -30.55
N ASN A 5 -6.75 -3.13 -29.97
CA ASN A 5 -5.67 -2.17 -30.16
C ASN A 5 -4.56 -2.32 -29.10
N GLY A 6 -4.65 -3.31 -28.21
CA GLY A 6 -3.62 -3.61 -27.19
C GLY A 6 -3.49 -2.57 -26.06
N THR A 7 -4.44 -1.63 -25.92
CA THR A 7 -4.43 -0.63 -24.83
C THR A 7 -4.63 -1.27 -23.45
N VAL A 8 -5.30 -2.41 -23.43
CA VAL A 8 -5.57 -3.23 -22.23
C VAL A 8 -5.09 -4.66 -22.43
N THR A 9 -4.80 -5.36 -21.34
CA THR A 9 -4.21 -6.71 -21.40
C THR A 9 -5.21 -7.78 -21.85
N GLY A 10 -6.51 -7.50 -21.78
CA GLY A 10 -7.58 -8.43 -22.10
C GLY A 10 -8.91 -8.02 -21.47
N TRP A 11 -9.91 -8.89 -21.58
CA TRP A 11 -11.25 -8.66 -21.00
C TRP A 11 -11.29 -8.72 -19.47
N ASP A 12 -10.24 -9.27 -18.85
CA ASP A 12 -10.01 -9.36 -17.42
C ASP A 12 -9.12 -8.23 -16.89
N ASP A 13 -8.74 -7.26 -17.72
CA ASP A 13 -7.92 -6.11 -17.31
C ASP A 13 -8.61 -5.36 -16.14
N PRO A 14 -7.88 -5.02 -15.06
CA PRO A 14 -8.45 -4.37 -13.88
C PRO A 14 -9.07 -2.99 -14.17
N ARG A 15 -8.69 -2.34 -15.27
CA ARG A 15 -9.27 -1.05 -15.69
C ARG A 15 -10.64 -1.20 -16.35
N PHE A 16 -11.04 -2.41 -16.73
CA PHE A 16 -12.32 -2.62 -17.38
C PHE A 16 -13.48 -2.78 -16.39
N PRO A 17 -14.67 -2.26 -16.75
CA PRO A 17 -15.89 -2.42 -15.97
C PRO A 17 -16.57 -3.78 -16.22
N THR A 18 -15.80 -4.83 -16.49
CA THR A 18 -16.32 -6.20 -16.60
C THR A 18 -16.28 -6.86 -15.22
N VAL A 19 -17.13 -7.87 -15.01
CA VAL A 19 -17.08 -8.67 -13.76
C VAL A 19 -15.67 -9.24 -13.52
N ARG A 20 -15.01 -9.74 -14.58
CA ARG A 20 -13.64 -10.26 -14.47
C ARG A 20 -12.63 -9.18 -14.13
N GLY A 21 -12.72 -8.00 -14.76
CA GLY A 21 -11.83 -6.87 -14.50
C GLY A 21 -11.94 -6.37 -13.06
N VAL A 22 -13.16 -6.10 -12.57
CA VAL A 22 -13.35 -5.59 -11.21
C VAL A 22 -12.98 -6.63 -10.14
N LEU A 23 -13.24 -7.93 -10.38
CA LEU A 23 -12.77 -9.00 -9.49
C LEU A 23 -11.24 -9.09 -9.47
N ARG A 24 -10.57 -8.97 -10.64
CA ARG A 24 -9.11 -8.93 -10.71
C ARG A 24 -8.52 -7.69 -10.06
N ARG A 25 -9.23 -6.55 -10.11
CA ARG A 25 -8.85 -5.31 -9.40
C ARG A 25 -8.99 -5.41 -7.88
N GLY A 26 -9.78 -6.34 -7.36
CA GLY A 26 -9.91 -6.58 -5.91
C GLY A 26 -11.30 -6.35 -5.34
N VAL A 27 -12.35 -6.41 -6.16
CA VAL A 27 -13.72 -6.44 -5.66
C VAL A 27 -14.00 -7.76 -4.94
N ASN A 28 -14.54 -7.66 -3.73
CA ASN A 28 -15.09 -8.78 -2.98
C ASN A 28 -16.45 -9.16 -3.56
N LEU A 29 -16.68 -10.47 -3.74
CA LEU A 29 -17.90 -10.99 -4.36
C LEU A 29 -19.16 -10.66 -3.56
N GLU A 30 -19.09 -10.72 -2.23
CA GLU A 30 -20.22 -10.35 -1.37
C GLU A 30 -20.50 -8.86 -1.45
N ALA A 31 -19.47 -8.01 -1.54
CA ALA A 31 -19.66 -6.58 -1.76
C ALA A 31 -20.35 -6.30 -3.11
N LEU A 32 -19.95 -6.99 -4.18
CA LEU A 32 -20.60 -6.87 -5.49
C LEU A 32 -22.06 -7.32 -5.45
N ARG A 33 -22.35 -8.42 -4.75
CA ARG A 33 -23.71 -8.92 -4.56
C ARG A 33 -24.57 -7.93 -3.78
N MET A 34 -24.05 -7.43 -2.66
CA MET A 34 -24.73 -6.43 -1.83
C MET A 34 -24.95 -5.12 -2.59
N PHE A 35 -23.96 -4.67 -3.37
CA PHE A 35 -24.10 -3.50 -4.24
C PHE A 35 -25.23 -3.69 -5.26
N THR A 36 -25.27 -4.84 -5.93
CA THR A 36 -26.33 -5.17 -6.91
C THR A 36 -27.72 -5.18 -6.25
N LEU A 37 -27.84 -5.82 -5.08
CA LEU A 37 -29.10 -5.86 -4.33
C LEU A 37 -29.53 -4.46 -3.85
N SER A 38 -28.59 -3.60 -3.46
CA SER A 38 -28.88 -2.24 -2.99
C SER A 38 -29.50 -1.33 -4.05
N GLN A 39 -29.36 -1.66 -5.34
CA GLN A 39 -29.97 -0.88 -6.43
C GLN A 39 -31.49 -1.07 -6.49
N GLY A 40 -32.00 -2.22 -6.00
CA GLY A 40 -33.40 -2.58 -6.13
C GLY A 40 -33.82 -2.84 -7.58
N ALA A 41 -35.03 -3.37 -7.76
CA ALA A 41 -35.62 -3.55 -9.08
C ALA A 41 -36.31 -2.23 -9.49
N SER A 42 -35.69 -1.46 -10.38
CA SER A 42 -36.24 -0.23 -10.95
C SER A 42 -36.15 -0.26 -12.47
N LYS A 43 -37.12 0.36 -13.15
CA LYS A 43 -37.07 0.60 -14.60
C LYS A 43 -36.29 1.88 -14.96
N ASN A 44 -35.97 2.71 -13.96
CA ASN A 44 -35.23 3.95 -14.18
C ASN A 44 -33.74 3.66 -14.32
N VAL A 45 -33.09 4.32 -15.28
CA VAL A 45 -31.63 4.31 -15.39
C VAL A 45 -31.05 5.11 -14.23
N VAL A 46 -30.24 4.47 -13.40
CA VAL A 46 -29.53 5.13 -12.29
C VAL A 46 -28.05 5.14 -12.63
N ASN A 47 -27.49 6.34 -12.79
CA ASN A 47 -26.03 6.51 -12.91
C ASN A 47 -25.44 6.54 -11.51
N MET A 48 -24.66 5.51 -11.19
CA MET A 48 -24.00 5.38 -9.90
C MET A 48 -22.54 5.77 -10.03
N GLU A 49 -22.05 6.54 -9.07
CA GLU A 49 -20.63 6.89 -9.00
C GLU A 49 -19.79 5.68 -8.55
N TRP A 50 -18.64 5.49 -9.21
CA TRP A 50 -17.64 4.49 -8.85
C TRP A 50 -17.18 4.61 -7.39
N ASN A 51 -17.15 5.82 -6.84
CA ASN A 51 -16.76 6.07 -5.46
C ASN A 51 -17.62 5.29 -4.47
N LYS A 52 -18.95 5.26 -4.67
CA LYS A 52 -19.86 4.52 -3.79
C LYS A 52 -19.67 3.01 -3.89
N PHE A 53 -19.45 2.51 -5.11
CA PHE A 53 -19.14 1.09 -5.34
C PHE A 53 -17.88 0.66 -4.57
N TRP A 54 -16.80 1.42 -4.70
CA TRP A 54 -15.53 1.12 -4.02
C TRP A 54 -15.59 1.32 -2.51
N ALA A 55 -16.37 2.30 -2.04
CA ALA A 55 -16.59 2.51 -0.61
C ALA A 55 -17.31 1.31 0.05
N GLU A 56 -18.31 0.72 -0.60
CA GLU A 56 -18.95 -0.50 -0.10
C GLU A 56 -17.99 -1.70 -0.14
N ASN A 57 -17.22 -1.85 -1.23
CA ASN A 57 -16.20 -2.89 -1.32
C ASN A 57 -15.20 -2.84 -0.15
N LYS A 58 -14.71 -1.64 0.16
CA LYS A 58 -13.78 -1.41 1.28
C LYS A 58 -14.35 -1.87 2.62
N LYS A 59 -15.66 -1.67 2.88
CA LYS A 59 -16.27 -2.10 4.14
C LYS A 59 -16.21 -3.61 4.32
N GLU A 60 -16.36 -4.36 3.24
CA GLU A 60 -16.22 -5.82 3.27
C GLU A 60 -14.75 -6.21 3.47
N LEU A 61 -13.83 -5.58 2.71
CA LEU A 61 -12.39 -5.86 2.84
C LEU A 61 -11.81 -5.50 4.22
N ASP A 62 -12.28 -4.45 4.90
CA ASP A 62 -11.74 -4.06 6.22
C ASP A 62 -12.03 -5.10 7.32
N LYS A 63 -12.96 -6.03 7.09
CA LYS A 63 -13.31 -7.07 8.07
C LYS A 63 -12.21 -8.13 8.18
N ASP A 64 -11.65 -8.55 7.03
CA ASP A 64 -10.79 -9.72 6.91
C ASP A 64 -9.38 -9.42 6.36
N ALA A 65 -9.13 -8.23 5.80
CA ALA A 65 -7.83 -7.88 5.23
C ALA A 65 -6.73 -7.85 6.30
N LYS A 66 -5.80 -8.81 6.18
CA LYS A 66 -4.58 -8.86 6.98
C LYS A 66 -3.70 -7.63 6.69
N ARG A 67 -3.15 -7.02 7.75
CA ARG A 67 -2.36 -5.78 7.64
C ARG A 67 -0.87 -6.06 7.56
N TYR A 68 -0.20 -5.41 6.62
CA TYR A 68 1.24 -5.49 6.38
C TYR A 68 1.86 -4.10 6.24
N MET A 69 3.18 -4.03 6.15
CA MET A 69 3.92 -2.79 5.91
C MET A 69 4.67 -2.89 4.59
N ALA A 70 4.78 -1.75 3.91
CA ALA A 70 5.66 -1.59 2.77
C ALA A 70 6.17 -0.15 2.73
N ILE A 71 7.43 0.03 2.30
CA ILE A 71 8.13 1.32 2.25
C ILE A 71 8.69 1.52 0.83
N ASP A 72 8.61 2.75 0.29
CA ASP A 72 9.11 3.07 -1.05
C ASP A 72 10.60 2.71 -1.20
N ALA A 73 10.93 1.96 -2.26
CA ALA A 73 12.30 1.47 -2.47
C ALA A 73 13.29 2.60 -2.79
N THR A 74 12.80 3.76 -3.24
CA THR A 74 13.61 4.88 -3.71
C THR A 74 13.49 6.13 -2.83
N ARG A 75 12.33 6.31 -2.18
CA ARG A 75 12.01 7.50 -1.37
C ARG A 75 11.79 7.11 0.08
N HIS A 76 12.86 6.65 0.72
CA HIS A 76 12.88 6.30 2.13
C HIS A 76 14.03 6.98 2.87
N VAL A 77 13.86 7.09 4.19
CA VAL A 77 14.88 7.58 5.11
C VAL A 77 15.25 6.46 6.06
N LYS A 78 16.54 6.35 6.35
CA LYS A 78 17.05 5.45 7.38
C LYS A 78 16.92 6.11 8.76
N LEU A 79 16.26 5.42 9.68
CA LEU A 79 16.26 5.67 11.11
C LEU A 79 17.19 4.65 11.78
N VAL A 80 18.23 5.13 12.47
CA VAL A 80 19.16 4.32 13.25
C VAL A 80 18.72 4.34 14.71
N MET A 81 18.42 3.17 15.25
CA MET A 81 18.08 2.98 16.66
C MET A 81 19.36 3.00 17.51
N GLU A 82 19.36 3.80 18.57
CA GLU A 82 20.46 3.85 19.55
C GLU A 82 20.45 2.66 20.51
N ASP A 83 19.27 2.12 20.78
CA ASP A 83 19.09 0.97 21.66
C ASP A 83 19.77 -0.28 21.08
N ASP A 84 20.15 -1.20 21.97
CA ASP A 84 20.65 -2.53 21.59
C ASP A 84 19.47 -3.42 21.15
N VAL A 85 18.98 -3.17 19.94
CA VAL A 85 17.98 -3.99 19.26
C VAL A 85 18.73 -5.11 18.56
N GLY A 86 18.85 -6.26 19.22
CA GLY A 86 19.69 -7.38 18.76
C GLY A 86 19.43 -7.78 17.31
N GLU A 87 20.45 -8.35 16.63
CA GLU A 87 20.42 -8.60 15.17
C GLU A 87 19.26 -9.48 14.68
N ASN A 88 18.67 -10.28 15.57
CA ASN A 88 17.59 -11.23 15.29
C ASN A 88 16.40 -11.08 16.25
N GLU A 89 16.07 -9.85 16.63
CA GLU A 89 14.90 -9.60 17.45
C GLU A 89 13.61 -9.62 16.62
N TYR A 90 12.62 -10.37 17.11
CA TYR A 90 11.34 -10.57 16.44
C TYR A 90 10.18 -10.33 17.39
N LYS A 91 9.15 -9.66 16.90
CA LYS A 91 7.93 -9.37 17.66
C LYS A 91 6.71 -9.99 17.00
N LEU A 92 5.91 -10.71 17.77
CA LEU A 92 4.59 -11.17 17.34
C LEU A 92 3.58 -10.03 17.44
N THR A 93 2.88 -9.76 16.33
CA THR A 93 1.82 -8.77 16.27
C THR A 93 0.58 -9.32 15.57
N ALA A 94 -0.61 -8.84 15.92
CA ALA A 94 -1.84 -9.28 15.27
C ALA A 94 -1.84 -8.88 13.77
N TYR A 95 -2.33 -9.76 12.90
CA TYR A 95 -2.60 -9.39 11.51
C TYR A 95 -3.64 -8.28 11.41
N HIS A 96 -4.66 -8.32 12.27
CA HIS A 96 -5.72 -7.33 12.29
C HIS A 96 -5.97 -6.85 13.74
N PRO A 97 -6.02 -5.53 14.00
CA PRO A 97 -6.15 -5.01 15.36
C PRO A 97 -7.53 -5.27 15.97
N LYS A 98 -8.57 -5.45 15.15
CA LYS A 98 -9.95 -5.63 15.62
C LYS A 98 -10.41 -7.08 15.57
N ASP A 99 -9.67 -7.96 14.90
CA ASP A 99 -10.04 -9.36 14.74
C ASP A 99 -8.85 -10.29 15.08
N PRO A 100 -8.82 -10.81 16.31
CA PRO A 100 -7.79 -11.76 16.74
C PRO A 100 -7.84 -13.10 16.00
N SER A 101 -8.96 -13.49 15.40
CA SER A 101 -9.14 -14.79 14.73
C SER A 101 -8.27 -14.93 13.48
N LEU A 102 -7.90 -13.80 12.86
CA LEU A 102 -6.98 -13.75 11.72
C LEU A 102 -5.53 -14.08 12.09
N GLY A 103 -5.24 -14.23 13.39
CA GLY A 103 -3.96 -14.68 13.91
C GLY A 103 -2.90 -13.58 14.02
N LYS A 104 -1.65 -14.01 14.13
CA LYS A 104 -0.50 -13.15 14.36
C LYS A 104 0.55 -13.34 13.27
N ARG A 105 1.36 -12.30 13.07
CA ARG A 105 2.53 -12.26 12.20
C ARG A 105 3.76 -11.88 12.98
N VAL A 106 4.91 -12.30 12.47
CA VAL A 106 6.20 -11.92 13.02
C VAL A 106 6.67 -10.66 12.29
N VAL A 107 7.10 -9.66 13.04
CA VAL A 107 7.76 -8.46 12.51
C VAL A 107 9.19 -8.45 13.06
N ARG A 108 10.17 -8.24 12.20
CA ARG A 108 11.57 -8.11 12.59
C ARG A 108 11.83 -6.72 13.15
N LEU A 109 12.49 -6.65 14.29
CA LEU A 109 13.07 -5.43 14.85
C LEU A 109 14.56 -5.41 14.54
N GLY A 110 15.16 -4.23 14.53
CA GLY A 110 16.60 -4.11 14.34
C GLY A 110 17.08 -2.67 14.34
N LYS A 111 18.40 -2.53 14.33
CA LYS A 111 19.06 -1.23 14.47
C LYS A 111 18.76 -0.25 13.34
N GLU A 112 18.61 -0.73 12.10
CA GLU A 112 18.31 0.11 10.95
C GLU A 112 16.88 -0.10 10.47
N VAL A 113 16.13 1.01 10.40
CA VAL A 113 14.71 1.04 10.08
C VAL A 113 14.48 1.98 8.91
N MET A 114 13.75 1.52 7.90
CA MET A 114 13.30 2.37 6.80
C MET A 114 11.97 3.02 7.13
N LEU A 115 11.87 4.32 6.89
CA LEU A 115 10.65 5.13 6.96
C LEU A 115 10.35 5.75 5.59
N GLU A 116 9.09 6.04 5.30
CA GLU A 116 8.72 6.81 4.10
C GLU A 116 9.33 8.22 4.17
N GLN A 117 10.00 8.68 3.11
CA GLN A 117 10.64 10.01 3.09
C GLN A 117 9.67 11.12 3.48
N MET A 118 8.47 11.10 2.89
CA MET A 118 7.46 12.12 3.12
C MET A 118 6.93 12.15 4.55
N ASP A 119 7.03 11.03 5.28
CA ASP A 119 6.60 10.94 6.67
C ASP A 119 7.62 11.57 7.61
N THR A 120 8.84 11.86 7.13
CA THR A 120 9.93 12.46 7.91
C THR A 120 10.01 13.98 7.79
N GLU A 121 9.32 14.59 6.81
CA GLU A 121 9.39 16.03 6.56
C GLU A 121 9.12 16.84 7.83
N GLY A 122 10.00 17.82 8.10
CA GLY A 122 9.92 18.70 9.26
C GLY A 122 10.12 18.03 10.62
N MET A 123 10.62 16.79 10.69
CA MET A 123 11.03 16.18 11.96
C MET A 123 12.20 16.93 12.59
N VAL A 124 12.17 17.02 13.92
CA VAL A 124 13.19 17.69 14.72
C VAL A 124 13.61 16.79 15.88
N VAL A 125 14.81 17.05 16.42
CA VAL A 125 15.29 16.40 17.65
C VAL A 125 14.31 16.67 18.80
N GLY A 126 14.06 15.64 19.62
CA GLY A 126 13.10 15.65 20.72
C GLY A 126 11.65 15.31 20.29
N GLU A 127 11.37 15.21 18.99
CA GLU A 127 10.05 14.78 18.52
C GLU A 127 9.80 13.30 18.84
N GLN A 128 8.60 13.00 19.34
CA GLN A 128 8.14 11.63 19.57
C GLN A 128 7.29 11.14 18.40
N ILE A 129 7.61 9.95 17.90
CA ILE A 129 6.89 9.27 16.83
C ILE A 129 6.47 7.88 17.30
N VAL A 130 5.40 7.34 16.70
CA VAL A 130 4.97 5.97 16.94
C VAL A 130 5.33 5.11 15.74
N LEU A 131 6.26 4.19 15.93
CA LEU A 131 6.48 3.11 14.96
C LEU A 131 5.38 2.06 15.16
N MET A 132 4.50 1.90 14.17
CA MET A 132 3.31 1.04 14.29
C MET A 132 3.69 -0.38 14.74
N ARG A 133 3.03 -0.92 15.76
CA ARG A 133 3.33 -2.25 16.34
C ARG A 133 4.67 -2.40 17.07
N TRP A 134 5.56 -1.41 16.99
CA TRP A 134 6.81 -1.40 17.76
C TRP A 134 6.62 -0.65 19.07
N GLY A 135 6.43 0.67 19.03
CA GLY A 135 6.38 1.53 20.21
C GLY A 135 6.61 3.00 19.88
N VAL A 136 6.78 3.81 20.92
CA VAL A 136 7.16 5.22 20.80
C VAL A 136 8.68 5.33 20.70
N VAL A 137 9.14 6.14 19.75
CA VAL A 137 10.55 6.47 19.54
C VAL A 137 10.70 7.98 19.65
N GLU A 138 11.72 8.42 20.37
CA GLU A 138 12.14 9.81 20.46
C GLU A 138 13.29 10.03 19.47
N ILE A 139 13.17 11.03 18.60
CA ILE A 139 14.22 11.39 17.64
C ILE A 139 15.34 12.12 18.39
N THR A 140 16.56 11.61 18.31
CA THR A 140 17.75 12.14 18.98
C THR A 140 18.72 12.81 18.01
N GLY A 141 18.63 12.49 16.72
CA GLY A 141 19.45 13.08 15.66
C GLY A 141 18.69 13.25 14.35
N VAL A 142 18.97 14.33 13.64
CA VAL A 142 18.42 14.61 12.30
C VAL A 142 19.56 15.07 11.41
N GLN A 143 19.76 14.39 10.28
CA GLN A 143 20.70 14.80 9.24
C GLN A 143 19.95 15.19 7.98
N THR A 144 20.36 16.30 7.36
CA THR A 144 19.77 16.81 6.12
C THR A 144 20.84 17.02 5.06
N ASN A 145 20.45 16.93 3.79
CA ASN A 145 21.27 17.45 2.69
C ASN A 145 21.16 18.98 2.55
N ASP A 146 21.88 19.55 1.59
CA ASP A 146 21.92 20.99 1.31
C ASP A 146 20.56 21.60 0.95
N ALA A 147 19.61 20.78 0.48
CA ALA A 147 18.24 21.19 0.18
C ALA A 147 17.30 21.11 1.39
N GLY A 148 17.81 20.77 2.58
CA GLY A 148 17.02 20.59 3.80
C GLY A 148 16.18 19.31 3.83
N VAL A 149 16.40 18.37 2.90
CA VAL A 149 15.73 17.07 2.89
C VAL A 149 16.43 16.15 3.88
N ILE A 150 15.67 15.53 4.78
CA ILE A 150 16.20 14.60 5.78
C ILE A 150 16.73 13.35 5.07
N THR A 151 17.99 13.00 5.34
CA THR A 151 18.67 11.84 4.75
C THR A 151 18.85 10.70 5.76
N GLU A 152 18.97 11.04 7.04
CA GLU A 152 19.13 10.06 8.13
C GLU A 152 18.52 10.62 9.42
N LEU A 153 17.95 9.73 10.21
CA LEU A 153 17.46 10.00 11.56
C LEU A 153 18.16 9.08 12.54
N THR A 154 18.33 9.56 13.77
CA THR A 154 18.72 8.73 14.91
C THR A 154 17.63 8.84 15.96
N GLY A 155 17.33 7.75 16.65
CA GLY A 155 16.34 7.77 17.72
C GLY A 155 16.48 6.61 18.69
N LYS A 156 15.76 6.72 19.80
CA LYS A 156 15.73 5.72 20.86
C LYS A 156 14.30 5.38 21.27
N VAL A 157 14.07 4.14 21.67
CA VAL A 157 12.78 3.69 22.22
C VAL A 157 12.52 4.45 23.51
N LYS A 158 11.28 4.91 23.67
CA LYS A 158 10.79 5.53 24.91
C LYS A 158 9.79 4.59 25.57
N PRO A 159 10.21 3.76 26.56
CA PRO A 159 9.33 2.78 27.19
C PRO A 159 8.06 3.39 27.79
N ASP A 160 8.19 4.55 28.42
CA ASP A 160 7.08 5.31 29.02
C ASP A 160 6.45 6.32 28.05
N GLY A 161 6.72 6.19 26.75
CA GLY A 161 6.22 7.10 25.73
C GLY A 161 4.70 7.00 25.56
N ASN A 162 4.03 8.16 25.55
CA ASN A 162 2.59 8.22 25.35
C ASN A 162 2.25 8.32 23.85
N VAL A 163 1.58 7.30 23.32
CA VAL A 163 1.12 7.25 21.92
C VAL A 163 0.26 8.46 21.53
N LYS A 164 -0.44 9.09 22.49
CA LYS A 164 -1.27 10.28 22.26
C LYS A 164 -0.45 11.58 22.14
N GLU A 165 0.74 11.62 22.71
CA GLU A 165 1.64 12.77 22.65
C GLU A 165 2.56 12.74 21.43
N ALA A 166 2.72 11.57 20.82
CA ALA A 166 3.47 11.42 19.58
C ALA A 166 2.81 12.18 18.43
N LYS A 167 3.58 13.01 17.73
CA LYS A 167 3.05 13.85 16.64
C LYS A 167 2.56 13.05 15.45
N ARG A 168 3.16 11.87 15.22
CA ARG A 168 2.87 11.04 14.05
C ARG A 168 3.04 9.55 14.33
N LYS A 169 2.32 8.74 13.56
CA LYS A 169 2.31 7.28 13.63
C LYS A 169 2.67 6.68 12.28
N LEU A 170 3.80 6.00 12.18
CA LEU A 170 4.46 5.67 10.92
C LEU A 170 4.51 4.17 10.65
N SER A 171 4.36 3.79 9.38
CA SER A 171 4.79 2.48 8.87
C SER A 171 6.31 2.46 8.77
N TRP A 172 6.89 1.27 8.91
CA TRP A 172 8.33 1.11 8.92
C TRP A 172 8.69 -0.32 8.50
N LEU A 173 9.95 -0.52 8.13
CA LEU A 173 10.52 -1.85 7.91
C LEU A 173 11.92 -1.93 8.48
N CYS A 174 12.22 -2.98 9.24
CA CYS A 174 13.59 -3.30 9.61
C CYS A 174 14.36 -3.71 8.34
N CYS A 175 15.42 -2.98 8.01
CA CYS A 175 16.26 -3.28 6.86
C CYS A 175 17.72 -3.01 7.26
N PRO A 176 18.39 -4.01 7.86
CA PRO A 176 19.77 -3.86 8.32
C PRO A 176 20.78 -3.79 7.15
N GLN A 177 20.31 -3.91 5.90
CA GLN A 177 21.10 -3.74 4.70
C GLN A 177 20.24 -3.14 3.58
N ILE A 178 20.43 -1.85 3.30
CA ILE A 178 19.85 -1.17 2.13
C ILE A 178 20.24 -1.96 0.86
N PRO A 179 19.33 -2.18 -0.12
CA PRO A 179 19.66 -2.91 -1.35
C PRO A 179 20.90 -2.32 -2.05
N GLY A 180 21.94 -3.15 -2.23
CA GLY A 180 23.21 -2.75 -2.85
C GLY A 180 24.47 -3.15 -2.07
N THR A 181 24.35 -3.55 -0.79
CA THR A 181 25.49 -3.84 0.10
C THR A 181 25.67 -5.30 0.51
N VAL A 182 24.95 -6.26 -0.09
CA VAL A 182 25.01 -7.67 0.37
C VAL A 182 25.69 -8.64 -0.60
N GLY A 183 26.64 -9.41 -0.05
CA GLY A 183 27.16 -10.64 -0.65
C GLY A 183 26.11 -11.77 -0.70
N LYS A 184 26.35 -12.76 -1.56
CA LYS A 184 25.40 -13.76 -2.09
C LYS A 184 24.64 -14.65 -1.07
N ASN A 185 24.86 -14.53 0.24
CA ASN A 185 24.42 -15.51 1.25
C ASN A 185 23.46 -14.99 2.33
N SER A 186 22.95 -13.75 2.27
CA SER A 186 21.94 -13.28 3.25
C SER A 186 20.51 -13.61 2.82
N HIS A 187 19.66 -13.97 3.78
CA HIS A 187 18.22 -14.07 3.53
C HIS A 187 17.64 -12.66 3.34
N PRO A 188 16.81 -12.42 2.31
CA PRO A 188 16.23 -11.11 2.09
C PRO A 188 15.31 -10.76 3.26
N THR A 189 15.62 -9.64 3.91
CA THR A 189 14.94 -9.14 5.12
C THR A 189 13.64 -8.41 4.78
N THR A 190 13.40 -8.19 3.50
CA THR A 190 12.21 -7.55 2.92
C THR A 190 11.82 -8.29 1.65
N ILE A 191 10.57 -8.13 1.21
CA ILE A 191 10.06 -8.69 -0.04
C ILE A 191 9.97 -7.59 -1.08
N PRO A 192 10.62 -7.71 -2.26
CA PRO A 192 10.44 -6.74 -3.33
C PRO A 192 9.01 -6.84 -3.85
N CYS A 193 8.32 -5.71 -3.92
CA CYS A 193 6.94 -5.64 -4.40
C CYS A 193 6.77 -4.53 -5.44
N GLU A 194 5.88 -4.77 -6.40
CA GLU A 194 5.37 -3.78 -7.33
C GLU A 194 3.93 -3.45 -6.97
N LEU A 195 3.67 -2.19 -6.64
CA LEU A 195 2.33 -1.68 -6.42
C LEU A 195 1.83 -1.06 -7.71
N HIS A 196 0.78 -1.63 -8.30
CA HIS A 196 0.16 -1.13 -9.52
C HIS A 196 -1.11 -0.37 -9.18
N GLU A 197 -1.14 0.88 -9.61
CA GLU A 197 -2.25 1.81 -9.46
C GLU A 197 -2.89 2.00 -10.83
N PHE A 198 -4.23 1.96 -10.88
CA PHE A 198 -4.99 2.04 -12.12
C PHE A 198 -5.90 3.25 -12.11
N ASP A 199 -6.00 3.92 -13.27
CA ASP A 199 -6.93 5.01 -13.52
C ASP A 199 -7.93 4.66 -14.62
N ASN A 200 -8.94 5.52 -14.81
CA ASN A 200 -10.01 5.37 -15.78
C ASN A 200 -9.46 5.39 -17.21
N LEU A 201 -9.93 4.47 -18.06
CA LEU A 201 -9.54 4.39 -19.48
C LEU A 201 -10.00 5.59 -20.31
N ILE A 202 -11.02 6.31 -19.82
CA ILE A 202 -11.65 7.45 -20.47
C ILE A 202 -11.60 8.61 -19.48
N THR A 203 -11.19 9.79 -19.94
CA THR A 203 -11.03 11.00 -19.11
C THR A 203 -12.35 11.74 -18.85
N LYS A 204 -13.38 11.47 -19.65
CA LYS A 204 -14.72 12.04 -19.52
C LYS A 204 -15.66 11.07 -18.79
N GLU A 205 -16.31 11.54 -17.73
CA GLU A 205 -17.24 10.72 -16.92
C GLU A 205 -18.39 10.11 -17.73
N LYS A 206 -18.94 10.91 -18.66
CA LYS A 206 -20.02 10.50 -19.56
C LYS A 206 -19.74 11.00 -20.97
N LEU A 207 -19.62 10.05 -21.89
CA LEU A 207 -19.58 10.35 -23.31
C LEU A 207 -21.01 10.62 -23.80
N GLU A 208 -21.18 11.69 -24.57
CA GLU A 208 -22.39 12.05 -25.31
C GLU A 208 -22.31 11.49 -26.73
N GLU A 209 -23.45 11.38 -27.42
CA GLU A 209 -23.53 10.76 -28.77
C GLU A 209 -22.68 11.49 -29.82
N THR A 210 -22.39 12.78 -29.60
CA THR A 210 -21.56 13.61 -30.49
C THR A 210 -20.07 13.53 -30.20
N ASP A 211 -19.66 12.86 -29.11
CA ASP A 211 -18.26 12.77 -28.73
C ASP A 211 -17.51 11.77 -29.59
N ASN A 212 -16.33 12.16 -30.07
CA ASN A 212 -15.37 11.20 -30.60
C ASN A 212 -14.61 10.55 -29.44
N PHE A 213 -14.91 9.27 -29.20
CA PHE A 213 -14.31 8.47 -28.13
C PHE A 213 -12.76 8.54 -28.08
N GLU A 214 -12.10 8.62 -29.24
CA GLU A 214 -10.63 8.61 -29.32
C GLU A 214 -10.00 9.83 -28.65
N ASP A 215 -10.71 10.95 -28.62
CA ASP A 215 -10.26 12.20 -28.00
C ASP A 215 -10.25 12.13 -26.47
N PHE A 216 -10.96 11.14 -25.89
CA PHE A 216 -11.11 10.98 -24.45
C PHE A 216 -10.36 9.78 -23.89
N ILE A 217 -9.54 9.10 -24.68
CA ILE A 217 -8.70 7.99 -24.19
C ILE A 217 -7.65 8.55 -23.23
N ASN A 218 -7.58 7.97 -22.03
CA ASN A 218 -6.57 8.35 -21.05
C ASN A 218 -5.23 7.66 -21.37
N PRO A 219 -4.14 8.42 -21.64
CA PRO A 219 -2.81 7.84 -21.87
C PRO A 219 -2.12 7.36 -20.59
N HIS A 220 -2.57 7.81 -19.41
CA HIS A 220 -1.94 7.55 -18.12
C HIS A 220 -2.88 6.75 -17.20
N THR A 221 -2.99 5.45 -17.49
CA THR A 221 -3.98 4.57 -16.82
C THR A 221 -3.37 3.53 -15.89
N LEU A 222 -2.03 3.45 -15.85
CA LEU A 222 -1.27 2.56 -14.99
C LEU A 222 -0.06 3.29 -14.47
N ALA A 223 0.17 3.23 -13.16
CA ALA A 223 1.41 3.62 -12.54
C ALA A 223 1.94 2.52 -11.62
N THR A 224 3.26 2.34 -11.62
CA THR A 224 3.93 1.34 -10.79
C THR A 224 4.80 2.01 -9.73
N THR A 225 4.69 1.58 -8.48
CA THR A 225 5.55 1.98 -7.37
C THR A 225 6.30 0.76 -6.84
N ILE A 226 7.62 0.84 -6.83
CA ILE A 226 8.48 -0.23 -6.30
C ILE A 226 8.64 0.00 -4.80
N VAL A 227 8.37 -1.03 -4.01
CA VAL A 227 8.44 -0.96 -2.54
C VAL A 227 9.17 -2.19 -1.99
N HIS A 228 9.78 -1.99 -0.83
CA HIS A 228 10.14 -3.10 0.06
C HIS A 228 8.95 -3.41 0.94
N GLY A 229 8.64 -4.69 1.10
CA GLY A 229 7.52 -5.15 1.89
C GLY A 229 7.94 -6.04 3.06
N ASP A 230 7.03 -6.19 4.02
CA ASP A 230 7.16 -7.09 5.17
C ASP A 230 7.48 -8.53 4.74
N VAL A 231 8.31 -9.25 5.50
CA VAL A 231 8.70 -10.63 5.18
C VAL A 231 7.50 -11.58 5.08
N GLY A 232 6.43 -11.31 5.85
CA GLY A 232 5.19 -12.07 5.83
C GLY A 232 4.48 -12.05 4.48
N LEU A 233 4.75 -11.06 3.63
CA LEU A 233 4.19 -10.98 2.28
C LEU A 233 4.63 -12.15 1.37
N ARG A 234 5.73 -12.84 1.71
CA ARG A 234 6.23 -14.02 0.98
C ARG A 234 5.18 -15.14 0.84
N ASN A 235 4.30 -15.27 1.83
CA ASN A 235 3.38 -16.39 1.92
C ASN A 235 2.00 -16.10 1.30
N LEU A 236 1.82 -14.91 0.72
CA LEU A 236 0.57 -14.52 0.12
C LEU A 236 0.31 -15.27 -1.19
N LYS A 237 -0.93 -15.68 -1.38
CA LYS A 237 -1.37 -16.37 -2.61
C LYS A 237 -2.06 -15.40 -3.55
N LYS A 238 -2.06 -15.77 -4.83
CA LYS A 238 -2.82 -15.06 -5.87
C LYS A 238 -4.28 -14.88 -5.47
N GLY A 239 -4.79 -13.67 -5.61
CA GLY A 239 -6.16 -13.31 -5.29
C GLY A 239 -6.41 -12.90 -3.84
N GLU A 240 -5.46 -13.12 -2.91
CA GLU A 240 -5.61 -12.61 -1.55
C GLU A 240 -5.63 -11.08 -1.54
N VAL A 241 -6.47 -10.50 -0.67
CA VAL A 241 -6.54 -9.06 -0.46
C VAL A 241 -5.97 -8.73 0.91
N ILE A 242 -5.09 -7.73 0.94
CA ILE A 242 -4.38 -7.27 2.13
C ILE A 242 -4.54 -5.77 2.29
N GLN A 243 -4.22 -5.27 3.48
CA GLN A 243 -4.03 -3.85 3.70
C GLN A 243 -2.55 -3.56 3.93
N LEU A 244 -1.96 -2.67 3.14
CA LEU A 244 -0.68 -2.06 3.46
C LEU A 244 -0.96 -0.84 4.35
N GLU A 245 -0.48 -0.89 5.60
CA GLU A 245 -0.67 0.17 6.60
C GLU A 245 -0.21 1.52 6.02
N ARG A 246 -1.02 2.57 6.19
CA ARG A 246 -0.86 3.92 5.58
C ARG A 246 -0.87 4.00 4.04
N ARG A 247 -0.94 2.88 3.30
CA ARG A 247 -0.95 2.84 1.83
C ARG A 247 -2.30 2.49 1.21
N GLY A 248 -3.09 1.61 1.84
CA GLY A 248 -4.42 1.20 1.34
C GLY A 248 -4.58 -0.30 1.17
N TYR A 249 -5.58 -0.71 0.39
CA TYR A 249 -5.89 -2.12 0.13
C TYR A 249 -5.30 -2.57 -1.19
N TYR A 250 -4.81 -3.80 -1.24
CA TYR A 250 -4.15 -4.36 -2.40
C TYR A 250 -4.55 -5.82 -2.59
N ARG A 251 -4.83 -6.21 -3.83
CA ARG A 251 -5.01 -7.61 -4.23
C ARG A 251 -3.71 -8.16 -4.82
N VAL A 252 -3.35 -9.39 -4.45
CA VAL A 252 -2.21 -10.11 -5.04
C VAL A 252 -2.56 -10.56 -6.45
N ASP A 253 -1.92 -9.97 -7.47
CA ASP A 253 -2.07 -10.43 -8.85
C ASP A 253 -1.06 -11.53 -9.18
N GLU A 254 0.21 -11.35 -8.79
CA GLU A 254 1.24 -12.37 -8.90
C GLU A 254 1.96 -12.54 -7.55
N PRO A 255 1.98 -13.75 -6.97
CA PRO A 255 2.65 -14.01 -5.70
C PRO A 255 4.17 -13.92 -5.84
N TYR A 256 4.88 -13.70 -4.72
CA TYR A 256 6.34 -13.67 -4.72
C TYR A 256 6.92 -15.04 -5.07
N VAL A 257 7.79 -15.10 -6.08
CA VAL A 257 8.51 -16.32 -6.48
C VAL A 257 10.01 -16.10 -6.33
N GLY A 258 10.55 -16.56 -5.20
CA GLY A 258 11.93 -16.28 -4.79
C GLY A 258 13.03 -16.87 -5.69
N ASN A 259 12.74 -17.89 -6.49
CA ASN A 259 13.73 -18.55 -7.36
C ASN A 259 14.01 -17.77 -8.65
N ASP A 260 13.03 -17.02 -9.16
CA ASP A 260 13.15 -16.23 -10.40
C ASP A 260 13.34 -14.73 -10.12
N ARG A 261 13.48 -14.34 -8.85
CA ARG A 261 13.50 -12.94 -8.37
C ARG A 261 12.30 -12.10 -8.82
N LYS A 262 11.17 -12.74 -9.16
CA LYS A 262 9.95 -12.01 -9.53
C LYS A 262 9.37 -11.33 -8.29
N PRO A 263 9.17 -10.01 -8.31
CA PRO A 263 8.59 -9.29 -7.19
C PRO A 263 7.13 -9.73 -6.98
N LEU A 264 6.64 -9.52 -5.77
CA LEU A 264 5.20 -9.62 -5.48
C LEU A 264 4.47 -8.50 -6.25
N VAL A 265 3.49 -8.83 -7.09
CA VAL A 265 2.70 -7.83 -7.81
C VAL A 265 1.37 -7.63 -7.10
N LEU A 266 1.11 -6.39 -6.71
CA LEU A 266 -0.04 -5.97 -5.93
C LEU A 266 -0.85 -4.91 -6.68
N PHE A 267 -2.14 -5.18 -6.91
CA PHE A 267 -3.06 -4.24 -7.55
C PHE A 267 -3.79 -3.44 -6.49
N MET A 268 -3.70 -2.10 -6.58
CA MET A 268 -4.39 -1.20 -5.68
C MET A 268 -5.91 -1.34 -5.84
N VAL A 269 -6.58 -1.58 -4.71
CA VAL A 269 -8.04 -1.61 -4.63
C VAL A 269 -8.53 -0.24 -4.18
N PRO A 270 -9.35 0.47 -4.98
CA PRO A 270 -9.85 1.78 -4.60
C PRO A 270 -10.70 1.71 -3.33
N ASP A 271 -10.67 2.78 -2.55
CA ASP A 271 -11.34 2.85 -1.24
C ASP A 271 -12.58 3.77 -1.25
N GLY A 272 -12.95 4.29 -2.42
CA GLY A 272 -14.10 5.15 -2.64
C GLY A 272 -13.89 6.62 -2.27
N LYS A 273 -12.66 7.04 -1.95
CA LYS A 273 -12.31 8.45 -1.74
C LYS A 273 -11.61 9.02 -2.96
N SER A 274 -11.86 10.30 -3.23
CA SER A 274 -11.11 11.10 -4.21
C SER A 274 -9.67 11.42 -3.76
N LYS A 275 -9.32 11.13 -2.50
CA LYS A 275 -7.96 11.26 -1.95
C LYS A 275 -7.55 9.99 -1.23
N ALA A 276 -6.31 9.56 -1.43
CA ALA A 276 -5.72 8.37 -0.80
C ALA A 276 -5.84 8.41 0.74
N MET A 277 -5.88 7.22 1.36
CA MET A 277 -6.06 7.06 2.82
C MET A 277 -4.89 7.53 3.69
N GLY A 278 -3.72 7.81 3.10
CA GLY A 278 -2.54 8.34 3.77
C GLY A 278 -2.03 9.61 3.10
N GLY A 279 -1.01 10.25 3.68
CA GLY A 279 -0.31 11.35 3.02
C GLY A 279 0.43 10.90 1.74
N LEU A 280 0.66 9.59 1.60
CA LEU A 280 1.23 8.96 0.41
C LEU A 280 0.27 9.18 -0.77
N LYS A 281 0.62 10.16 -1.61
CA LYS A 281 -0.08 10.40 -2.86
C LYS A 281 0.19 9.24 -3.82
N GLY A 282 -0.88 8.80 -4.48
CA GLY A 282 -0.76 7.94 -5.66
C GLY A 282 0.08 8.61 -6.74
N LYS A 283 0.57 7.81 -7.69
CA LYS A 283 1.28 8.34 -8.85
C LYS A 283 0.33 8.84 -9.94
N LEU A 284 -0.97 8.51 -9.84
CA LEU A 284 -2.00 9.00 -10.73
C LEU A 284 -2.81 10.09 -10.03
N ALA A 285 -3.31 11.05 -10.81
CA ALA A 285 -4.15 12.12 -10.29
C ALA A 285 -5.53 11.61 -9.86
N HIS A 286 -5.93 10.42 -10.36
CA HIS A 286 -7.27 9.85 -10.27
C HIS A 286 -8.31 10.83 -10.79
N HIS A 287 -8.59 10.74 -12.09
CA HIS A 287 -9.56 11.58 -12.79
C HIS A 287 -10.99 11.06 -12.63
#